data_AF-A0A965S2P8-F1
#
_entry.id   AF-A0A965S2P8-F1
#
_cell.length_a   1.000
_cell.length_b   1.000
_cell.length_c   1.000
_cell.angle_alpha   90.00
_cell.angle_beta   90.00
_cell.angle_gamma   90.00
#
_symmetry.space_group_name_H-M   'P 1'
#
loop_
_entity.id
_entity.type
_entity.pdbx_description
1 polymer ?
#
loop_
_entity_poly.entity_id
_entity_poly.type
_entity_poly.pdbx_seq_one_letter_code
_entity_poly.pdbx_strand_id
1 'polypeptide(L)'
;MLNGEPTVLLSTTKSGDWIDRMSAVATGEPDSVVQAEKEHGDFVIGQPNENQILSAVSSYYERLIDYTTKQISAALTNHPSLPKFKEPLTIVIAGGTSLAKGYVETFTRKLEENNFPLKIKEIRHSADPLHAVSKGCLIAAKVL
;
A
#
# COMPACT_ATOMS: atom_id res chain seq x y z
N MET A 1 -20.63 -12.72 -16.55
CA MET A 1 -19.56 -11.88 -15.97
C MET A 1 -18.62 -11.55 -17.12
N LEU A 2 -18.58 -10.27 -17.51
CA LEU A 2 -17.63 -9.80 -18.51
C LEU A 2 -16.21 -9.86 -17.91
N ASN A 3 -15.24 -10.30 -18.71
CA ASN A 3 -13.84 -10.35 -18.32
C ASN A 3 -13.36 -8.91 -18.00
N GLY A 4 -13.23 -8.56 -16.71
CA GLY A 4 -12.59 -7.31 -16.28
C GLY A 4 -13.41 -6.40 -15.34
N GLU A 5 -14.64 -6.75 -14.97
CA GLU A 5 -15.42 -5.94 -14.02
C GLU A 5 -14.89 -6.06 -12.58
N PRO A 6 -14.82 -4.95 -11.82
CA PRO A 6 -14.41 -5.00 -10.42
C PRO A 6 -15.42 -5.80 -9.58
N THR A 7 -14.94 -6.81 -8.87
CA THR A 7 -15.79 -7.70 -8.04
C THR A 7 -15.93 -7.20 -6.60
N VAL A 8 -14.81 -6.73 -6.02
CA VAL A 8 -14.76 -6.17 -4.67
C VAL A 8 -13.98 -4.87 -4.75
N LEU A 9 -14.54 -3.81 -4.18
CA LEU A 9 -13.93 -2.50 -4.07
C LEU A 9 -13.84 -2.14 -2.59
N LEU A 10 -12.70 -1.62 -2.16
CA LEU A 10 -12.51 -1.13 -0.81
C LEU A 10 -11.65 0.14 -0.82
N SER A 11 -11.77 0.92 0.24
CA SER A 11 -10.94 2.09 0.50
C SER A 11 -10.58 2.13 1.99
N THR A 12 -9.40 2.67 2.29
CA THR A 12 -8.96 2.89 3.67
C THR A 12 -8.76 4.38 3.91
N THR A 13 -8.70 4.80 5.19
CA THR A 13 -8.62 6.22 5.57
C THR A 13 -7.19 6.71 5.81
N LYS A 14 -6.18 5.88 5.52
CA LYS A 14 -4.77 6.19 5.81
C LYS A 14 -3.92 5.99 4.56
N SER A 15 -3.00 6.93 4.32
CA SER A 15 -2.03 6.90 3.20
C SER A 15 -0.78 7.73 3.55
N GLY A 16 -0.11 8.34 2.57
CA GLY A 16 1.10 9.14 2.72
C GLY A 16 0.96 10.28 3.73
N ASP A 17 -0.07 11.12 3.60
CA ASP A 17 -0.28 12.26 4.51
C ASP A 17 -0.48 11.83 5.96
N TRP A 18 -1.06 10.64 6.17
CA TRP A 18 -1.20 10.08 7.50
C TRP A 18 0.16 9.70 8.10
N ILE A 19 1.10 9.21 7.28
CA ILE A 19 2.48 8.93 7.73
C ILE A 19 3.17 10.25 8.13
N ASP A 20 3.04 11.29 7.31
CA ASP A 20 3.64 12.60 7.58
C ASP A 20 3.12 13.16 8.90
N ARG A 21 1.80 13.19 9.05
CA ARG A 21 1.14 13.70 10.26
C ARG A 21 1.56 12.95 11.52
N MET A 22 1.57 11.61 11.45
CA MET A 22 1.86 10.80 12.64
C MET A 22 3.34 10.85 13.01
N SER A 23 4.23 10.94 12.03
CA SER A 23 5.66 11.10 12.27
C SER A 23 5.96 12.47 12.86
N ALA A 24 5.32 13.54 12.36
CA ALA A 24 5.40 14.89 12.91
C ALA A 24 4.98 14.95 14.38
N VAL A 25 3.85 14.33 14.72
CA VAL A 25 3.39 14.22 16.12
C VAL A 25 4.41 13.46 16.99
N ALA A 26 5.06 12.42 16.45
CA ALA A 26 6.00 11.61 17.21
C ALA A 26 7.37 12.27 17.42
N THR A 27 7.83 13.07 16.45
CA THR A 27 9.15 13.74 16.49
C THR A 27 9.07 15.16 17.06
N GLY A 28 7.88 15.76 17.12
CA GLY A 28 7.70 17.16 17.49
C GLY A 28 8.01 18.15 16.37
N GLU A 29 8.19 17.66 15.13
CA GLU A 29 8.53 18.47 13.96
C GLU A 29 7.27 18.89 13.19
N PRO A 30 7.31 19.98 12.39
CA PRO A 30 6.21 20.34 11.50
C PRO A 30 5.97 19.30 10.40
N ASP A 31 4.71 19.08 10.02
CA ASP A 31 4.29 18.16 8.95
C ASP A 31 5.06 18.39 7.63
N SER A 32 5.33 19.66 7.27
CA SER A 32 6.08 20.01 6.06
C SER A 32 7.56 19.63 6.11
N VAL A 33 8.19 19.68 7.29
CA VAL A 33 9.58 19.26 7.49
C VAL A 33 9.66 17.74 7.37
N VAL A 34 8.74 17.03 8.02
CA VAL A 34 8.65 15.57 7.92
C VAL A 34 8.41 15.12 6.48
N GLN A 35 7.51 15.76 5.76
CA GLN A 35 7.26 15.45 4.35
C GLN A 35 8.53 15.66 3.52
N ALA A 36 9.23 16.79 3.69
CA ALA A 36 10.46 17.07 2.97
C ALA A 36 11.53 16.01 3.25
N GLU A 37 11.71 15.63 4.51
CA GLU A 37 12.65 14.57 4.90
C GLU A 37 12.23 13.20 4.34
N LYS A 38 10.95 12.82 4.40
CA LYS A 38 10.46 11.55 3.81
C LYS A 38 10.71 11.47 2.31
N GLU A 39 10.46 12.55 1.58
CA GLU A 39 10.53 12.58 0.11
C GLU A 39 11.99 12.61 -0.41
N HIS A 40 12.93 13.17 0.36
CA HIS A 40 14.33 13.35 -0.06
C HIS A 40 15.33 12.48 0.72
N GLY A 41 14.96 11.98 1.88
CA GLY A 41 15.80 11.21 2.77
C GLY A 41 15.93 9.75 2.33
N ASP A 42 17.06 9.13 2.69
CA ASP A 42 17.29 7.71 2.43
C ASP A 42 16.88 6.86 3.62
N PHE A 43 15.83 6.06 3.44
CA PHE A 43 15.37 5.08 4.42
C PHE A 43 14.80 3.84 3.72
N VAL A 44 14.79 2.73 4.45
CA VAL A 44 14.13 1.48 4.05
C VAL A 44 13.13 1.12 5.14
N ILE A 45 11.90 0.82 4.75
CA ILE A 45 10.83 0.44 5.69
C ILE A 45 11.28 -0.77 6.50
N GLY A 46 11.08 -0.70 7.82
CA GLY A 46 11.45 -1.76 8.77
C GLY A 46 12.94 -1.84 9.10
N GLN A 47 13.76 -0.92 8.59
CA GLN A 47 15.16 -0.77 8.98
C GLN A 47 15.35 0.45 9.89
N PRO A 48 16.28 0.38 10.87
CA PRO A 48 16.62 1.52 11.71
C PRO A 48 17.28 2.63 10.88
N ASN A 49 17.12 3.88 11.32
CA ASN A 49 17.74 5.06 10.73
C ASN A 49 18.26 5.99 11.84
N GLU A 50 19.40 6.63 11.63
CA GLU A 50 19.98 7.59 12.59
C GLU A 50 19.18 8.89 12.67
N ASN A 51 18.55 9.30 11.56
CA ASN A 51 17.64 10.43 11.52
C ASN A 51 16.31 10.01 12.18
N GLN A 52 15.97 10.67 13.29
CA GLN A 52 14.78 10.38 14.08
C GLN A 52 13.48 10.55 13.28
N ILE A 53 13.43 11.51 12.35
CA ILE A 53 12.28 11.72 11.47
C ILE A 53 12.10 10.51 10.55
N LEU A 54 13.17 10.08 9.87
CA LEU A 54 13.13 8.93 8.97
C LEU A 54 12.85 7.61 9.71
N SER A 55 13.34 7.48 10.94
CA SER A 55 13.03 6.36 11.82
C SER A 55 11.54 6.30 12.19
N ALA A 56 10.94 7.46 12.53
CA ALA A 56 9.50 7.56 12.78
C ALA A 56 8.69 7.27 11.51
N VAL A 57 9.07 7.84 10.37
CA VAL A 57 8.45 7.59 9.06
C VAL A 57 8.46 6.10 8.71
N SER A 58 9.60 5.42 8.86
CA SER A 58 9.73 3.97 8.63
C SER A 58 8.75 3.18 9.51
N SER A 59 8.66 3.53 10.80
CA SER A 59 7.73 2.89 11.74
C SER A 59 6.26 3.12 11.37
N TYR A 60 5.90 4.32 10.92
CA TYR A 60 4.53 4.62 10.50
C TYR A 60 4.16 4.03 9.14
N TYR A 61 5.13 3.83 8.24
CA TYR A 61 4.96 3.00 7.06
C TYR A 61 4.58 1.56 7.42
N GLU A 62 5.31 0.91 8.35
CA GLU A 62 4.96 -0.44 8.80
C GLU A 62 3.54 -0.50 9.38
N ARG A 63 3.14 0.50 10.17
CA ARG A 63 1.78 0.60 10.73
C ARG A 63 0.72 0.83 9.66
N LEU A 64 1.00 1.65 8.64
CA LEU A 64 0.10 1.88 7.52
C LEU A 64 -0.11 0.59 6.72
N ILE A 65 0.98 -0.12 6.40
CA ILE A 65 0.95 -1.36 5.63
C ILE A 65 0.22 -2.46 6.41
N ASP A 66 0.51 -2.61 7.70
CA ASP A 66 -0.21 -3.55 8.57
C ASP A 66 -1.71 -3.24 8.62
N TYR A 67 -2.08 -1.97 8.84
CA TYR A 67 -3.48 -1.55 8.81
C TYR A 67 -4.15 -1.87 7.48
N THR A 68 -3.50 -1.56 6.35
CA THR A 68 -4.04 -1.75 5.01
C THR A 68 -4.23 -3.22 4.69
N THR A 69 -3.22 -4.06 4.97
CA THR A 69 -3.29 -5.51 4.76
C THR A 69 -4.36 -6.16 5.63
N LYS A 70 -4.54 -5.71 6.89
CA LYS A 70 -5.68 -6.12 7.73
C LYS A 70 -7.03 -5.78 7.10
N GLN A 71 -7.21 -4.56 6.60
CA GLN A 71 -8.47 -4.17 5.96
C GLN A 71 -8.73 -4.99 4.69
N ILE A 72 -7.70 -5.27 3.89
CA ILE A 72 -7.80 -6.12 2.70
C ILE A 72 -8.21 -7.55 3.09
N SER A 73 -7.51 -8.18 4.04
CA SER A 73 -7.83 -9.54 4.50
C SER A 73 -9.25 -9.62 5.05
N ALA A 74 -9.67 -8.64 5.86
CA ALA A 74 -11.02 -8.59 6.41
C ALA A 74 -12.09 -8.43 5.31
N ALA A 75 -11.85 -7.55 4.32
CA ALA A 75 -12.79 -7.31 3.23
C ALA A 75 -12.98 -8.54 2.32
N LEU A 76 -11.97 -9.39 2.20
CA LEU A 76 -12.02 -10.57 1.34
C LEU A 76 -12.43 -11.84 2.08
N THR A 77 -12.29 -11.90 3.40
CA THR A 77 -12.62 -13.10 4.17
C THR A 77 -14.12 -13.39 4.09
N ASN A 78 -14.47 -14.56 3.53
CA ASN A 78 -15.85 -15.02 3.32
C ASN A 78 -16.74 -14.04 2.52
N HIS A 79 -16.14 -13.19 1.68
CA HIS A 79 -16.92 -12.22 0.90
C HIS A 79 -17.80 -12.94 -0.14
N PRO A 80 -19.13 -12.72 -0.16
CA PRO A 80 -20.07 -13.50 -0.96
C PRO A 80 -19.86 -13.36 -2.47
N SER A 81 -19.35 -12.22 -2.92
CA SER A 81 -19.07 -11.97 -4.34
C SER A 81 -17.76 -12.58 -4.84
N LEU A 82 -16.91 -13.15 -3.96
CA LEU A 82 -15.62 -13.69 -4.42
C LEU A 82 -15.81 -15.00 -5.20
N PRO A 83 -15.29 -15.10 -6.43
CA PRO A 83 -15.34 -16.33 -7.19
C PRO A 83 -14.35 -17.36 -6.61
N LYS A 84 -14.57 -18.63 -6.93
CA LYS A 84 -13.56 -19.67 -6.70
C LYS A 84 -12.45 -19.53 -7.74
N PHE A 85 -11.31 -18.99 -7.32
CA PHE A 85 -10.14 -18.86 -8.18
C PHE A 85 -9.53 -20.23 -8.49
N LYS A 86 -9.38 -20.55 -9.79
CA LYS A 86 -8.65 -21.76 -10.24
C LYS A 86 -7.14 -21.58 -10.08
N GLU A 87 -6.66 -20.38 -10.41
CA GLU A 87 -5.26 -19.98 -10.35
C GLU A 87 -5.00 -19.04 -9.16
N PRO A 88 -3.82 -19.06 -8.53
CA PRO A 88 -3.44 -18.09 -7.51
C PRO A 88 -3.39 -16.66 -8.06
N LEU A 89 -3.64 -15.67 -7.20
CA LEU A 89 -3.77 -14.26 -7.55
C LEU A 89 -2.42 -13.55 -7.69
N THR A 90 -2.31 -12.68 -8.70
CA THR A 90 -1.24 -11.68 -8.77
C THR A 90 -1.73 -10.37 -8.13
N ILE A 91 -1.00 -9.87 -7.14
CA ILE A 91 -1.26 -8.57 -6.51
C ILE A 91 -0.31 -7.54 -7.12
N VAL A 92 -0.88 -6.45 -7.65
CA VAL A 92 -0.11 -5.35 -8.22
C VAL A 92 -0.31 -4.11 -7.36
N ILE A 93 0.80 -3.56 -6.85
CA ILE A 93 0.79 -2.37 -6.00
C ILE A 93 1.11 -1.13 -6.85
N ALA A 94 0.40 -0.04 -6.63
CA ALA A 94 0.62 1.25 -7.30
C ALA A 94 0.40 2.44 -6.34
N GLY A 95 0.70 3.64 -6.80
CA GLY A 95 0.56 4.90 -6.05
C GLY A 95 1.86 5.38 -5.42
N GLY A 96 1.98 6.71 -5.22
CA GLY A 96 3.22 7.35 -4.73
C GLY A 96 3.69 6.84 -3.36
N THR A 97 2.77 6.61 -2.42
CA THR A 97 3.08 6.04 -1.10
C THR A 97 3.83 4.71 -1.20
N SER A 98 3.60 3.92 -2.24
CA SER A 98 4.25 2.61 -2.41
C SER A 98 5.68 2.68 -2.98
N LEU A 99 6.19 3.88 -3.29
CA LEU A 99 7.56 4.06 -3.81
C LEU A 99 8.65 3.96 -2.74
N ALA A 100 8.30 4.03 -1.45
CA ALA A 100 9.26 3.90 -0.37
C ALA A 100 9.99 2.55 -0.44
N LYS A 101 11.31 2.56 -0.21
CA LYS A 101 12.13 1.34 -0.30
C LYS A 101 11.66 0.31 0.74
N GLY A 102 11.52 -0.95 0.32
CA GLY A 102 11.04 -2.03 1.20
C GLY A 102 9.52 -2.14 1.29
N TYR A 103 8.74 -1.36 0.53
CA TYR A 103 7.28 -1.37 0.61
C TYR A 103 6.68 -2.72 0.20
N VAL A 104 7.10 -3.29 -0.94
CA VAL A 104 6.55 -4.55 -1.47
C VAL A 104 6.89 -5.71 -0.54
N GLU A 105 8.11 -5.74 -0.02
CA GLU A 105 8.61 -6.74 0.91
C GLU A 105 7.83 -6.69 2.23
N THR A 106 7.68 -5.48 2.79
CA THR A 106 6.91 -5.26 4.03
C THR A 106 5.44 -5.58 3.83
N PHE A 107 4.86 -5.21 2.69
CA PHE A 107 3.47 -5.54 2.35
C PHE A 107 3.26 -7.04 2.26
N THR A 108 4.17 -7.76 1.59
CA THR A 108 4.10 -9.22 1.46
C THR A 108 4.10 -9.87 2.83
N ARG A 109 5.07 -9.52 3.68
CA ARG A 109 5.16 -10.03 5.05
C ARG A 109 3.90 -9.72 5.86
N LYS A 110 3.42 -8.47 5.86
CA LYS A 110 2.22 -8.06 6.61
C LYS A 110 0.95 -8.71 6.09
N LEU A 111 0.84 -8.96 4.80
CA LEU A 111 -0.31 -9.64 4.21
C LEU A 111 -0.40 -11.10 4.67
N GLU A 112 0.75 -11.78 4.76
CA GLU A 112 0.85 -13.13 5.34
C GLU A 112 0.53 -13.14 6.85
N GLU A 113 1.14 -12.22 7.63
CA GLU A 113 0.87 -12.07 9.07
C GLU A 113 -0.62 -11.81 9.36
N ASN A 114 -1.31 -11.14 8.43
CA ASN A 114 -2.73 -10.78 8.55
C ASN A 114 -3.69 -11.78 7.88
N ASN A 115 -3.25 -13.02 7.65
CA ASN A 115 -4.08 -14.15 7.21
C ASN A 115 -4.90 -13.87 5.95
N PHE A 116 -4.28 -13.33 4.91
CA PHE A 116 -4.95 -13.09 3.64
C PHE A 116 -5.61 -14.38 3.08
N PRO A 117 -6.91 -14.36 2.73
CA PRO A 117 -7.70 -15.58 2.58
C PRO A 117 -7.53 -16.30 1.23
N LEU A 118 -6.74 -15.75 0.30
CA LEU A 118 -6.61 -16.25 -1.07
C LEU A 118 -5.17 -16.66 -1.38
N LYS A 119 -5.00 -17.66 -2.26
CA LYS A 119 -3.66 -18.07 -2.71
C LYS A 119 -3.05 -16.96 -3.57
N ILE A 120 -1.79 -16.64 -3.29
CA ILE A 120 -1.03 -15.61 -4.00
C ILE A 120 0.00 -16.28 -4.92
N LYS A 121 0.07 -15.83 -6.17
CA LYS A 121 1.10 -16.19 -7.14
C LYS A 121 2.35 -15.33 -6.96
N GLU A 122 2.15 -14.01 -6.97
CA GLU A 122 3.20 -13.02 -6.83
C GLU A 122 2.61 -11.71 -6.31
N ILE A 123 3.44 -10.93 -5.63
CA ILE A 123 3.16 -9.55 -5.28
C ILE A 123 4.26 -8.72 -5.94
N ARG A 124 3.87 -7.73 -6.74
CA ARG A 124 4.83 -6.89 -7.46
C ARG A 124 4.36 -5.47 -7.55
N HIS A 125 5.31 -4.59 -7.83
CA HIS A 125 5.01 -3.21 -8.15
C HIS A 125 4.47 -3.08 -9.58
N SER A 126 3.64 -2.06 -9.81
CA SER A 126 3.34 -1.60 -11.16
C SER A 126 4.62 -1.12 -11.84
N ALA A 127 4.71 -1.30 -13.17
CA ALA A 127 5.82 -0.76 -13.95
C ALA A 127 5.86 0.78 -13.93
N ASP A 128 4.72 1.42 -13.66
CA ASP A 128 4.60 2.87 -13.50
C ASP A 128 3.62 3.18 -12.36
N PRO A 129 4.07 3.16 -11.09
CA PRO A 129 3.19 3.31 -9.93
C PRO A 129 2.49 4.66 -9.84
N LEU A 130 3.15 5.76 -10.26
CA LEU A 130 2.61 7.12 -10.15
C LEU A 130 1.49 7.39 -11.15
N HIS A 131 1.57 6.82 -12.35
CA HIS A 131 0.59 7.07 -13.41
C HIS A 131 -0.37 5.90 -13.64
N ALA A 132 -0.25 4.79 -12.90
CA ALA A 132 -1.11 3.62 -13.08
C ALA A 132 -2.60 3.96 -13.03
N VAL A 133 -3.01 4.76 -12.04
CA VAL A 133 -4.41 5.15 -11.85
C VAL A 133 -4.90 6.04 -12.98
N SER A 134 -4.18 7.11 -13.30
CA SER A 134 -4.59 8.05 -14.36
C SER A 134 -4.62 7.39 -15.75
N LYS A 135 -3.66 6.51 -16.04
CA LYS A 135 -3.67 5.68 -17.26
C LYS A 135 -4.87 4.73 -17.29
N GLY A 136 -5.19 4.09 -16.16
CA GLY A 136 -6.37 3.25 -16.01
C GLY A 136 -7.67 4.01 -16.29
N CYS A 137 -7.81 5.22 -15.71
CA CYS A 137 -8.96 6.09 -15.98
C CYS A 137 -9.05 6.49 -17.45
N LEU A 138 -7.93 6.81 -18.10
CA LEU A 138 -7.90 7.13 -19.53
C LEU A 138 -8.34 5.94 -20.39
N ILE A 139 -7.89 4.73 -20.07
CA ILE A 139 -8.31 3.51 -20.78
C ILE A 139 -9.81 3.28 -20.59
N ALA A 140 -10.31 3.38 -19.35
CA ALA A 140 -11.72 3.23 -19.05
C ALA A 140 -12.57 4.24 -19.85
N ALA A 141 -12.18 5.51 -19.89
CA ALA A 141 -12.87 6.55 -20.65
C ALA A 141 -12.84 6.36 -22.19
N LYS A 142 -11.94 5.53 -22.71
CA LYS A 142 -11.89 5.18 -24.15
C LYS A 142 -12.75 3.97 -24.50
N VAL A 143 -13.09 3.15 -23.50
CA VAL A 143 -13.86 1.90 -23.67
C VAL A 143 -15.32 2.09 -23.30
N LEU A 144 -15.61 3.05 -22.41
CA LEU A 144 -16.94 3.59 -22.13
C LEU A 144 -17.42 4.51 -23.27
#